data_AF-A0A8B7JMY2-F1
#
_entry.id   AF-A0A8B7JMY2-F1
#
_cell.length_a   1.000
_cell.length_b   1.000
_cell.length_c   1.000
_cell.angle_alpha   90.00
_cell.angle_beta   90.00
_cell.angle_gamma   90.00
#
_symmetry.space_group_name_H-M   'P 1'
#
loop_
_entity.id
_entity.type
_entity.pdbx_description
1 polymer ?
#
loop_
_entity_poly.entity_id
_entity_poly.type
_entity_poly.pdbx_seq_one_letter_code
_entity_poly.pdbx_strand_id
1 'polypeptide(L)'
;MYEFDQVANPEEDDTLSDVNPKPKKEMDVIARIEELRCESSVPSDDRQEAIPRQTEMVHSYKCVTPETEEFSTPTEAEKAGSSSADWTKNDLPVSPSSYRALCGLENCVSKEVSLVPDGDKLPPLLLAAGENGKDPLVEEHPSHQQVTLLLAEGGPNPLTFILNANFLVNVKLISYSSEKCWYFSTNGLHSLGQAEIIILLQCLPNEETFPNETLKLFVDIYKDVMKGRLIRNMENFTFTENFLGNKDNGGFLFVSPTFQKLDDLLLPDNPFLCGILIHKLEIPWAKVFPIRLMLRLGAEYGVYPTPVVSFRDRKPLFGEIGHTIMNLLVDLRNYQYTLHTIHNLFVHVEMGRSCIKIPLRRYNEVMKVINSSNEHVISIGASFNTEADSHLVCVQGKDGIYHTQANSATGHPRKVTGASFVVFNGALKTSSGFLAKSSIVEAGRFCLAAAGAWSENILDYFLRSNRIKARDGAEITWYHAANKKSRMEEAIKSAVHMIEADILLRDDKGANGDPIMAHPPETDSDNTLWEWLKEIVKTNKGIKLDFKRYIKKKKLYILCIRAN
;
A
#
# COMPACT_ATOMS: atom_id res chain seq x y z
N MET A 1 32.73 -49.44 1.78
CA MET A 1 33.74 -49.60 2.85
C MET A 1 33.29 -48.64 3.94
N TYR A 2 32.62 -49.12 5.01
CA TYR A 2 33.26 -49.71 6.22
C TYR A 2 34.37 -48.76 6.71
N GLU A 3 34.41 -48.23 7.92
CA GLU A 3 33.88 -48.75 9.19
C GLU A 3 33.90 -47.64 10.26
N PHE A 4 33.14 -47.89 11.31
CA PHE A 4 33.18 -47.24 12.64
C PHE A 4 34.55 -47.38 13.31
N ASP A 5 34.83 -46.49 14.27
CA ASP A 5 35.51 -46.92 15.48
C ASP A 5 34.84 -46.41 16.77
N GLN A 6 34.70 -47.37 17.67
CA GLN A 6 34.15 -47.42 19.03
C GLN A 6 35.18 -46.81 20.02
N VAL A 7 35.02 -46.57 21.32
CA VAL A 7 34.03 -46.67 22.42
C VAL A 7 34.77 -46.07 23.64
N ALA A 8 34.07 -45.45 24.60
CA ALA A 8 34.21 -45.72 26.05
C ALA A 8 33.53 -44.62 26.92
N ASN A 9 32.43 -45.01 27.56
CA ASN A 9 31.98 -44.47 28.86
C ASN A 9 32.70 -45.23 29.99
N PRO A 10 32.82 -44.64 31.19
CA PRO A 10 31.92 -44.98 32.32
C PRO A 10 31.53 -43.71 33.12
N GLU A 11 30.62 -43.62 34.08
CA GLU A 11 29.76 -44.52 34.86
C GLU A 11 28.68 -43.61 35.50
N GLU A 12 27.51 -44.17 35.78
CA GLU A 12 26.39 -43.51 36.47
C GLU A 12 26.65 -43.39 37.98
N ASP A 13 26.24 -42.28 38.59
CA ASP A 13 25.83 -42.25 39.99
C ASP A 13 24.53 -41.46 40.11
N ASP A 14 23.61 -42.03 40.87
CA ASP A 14 22.17 -41.82 40.86
C ASP A 14 21.78 -41.01 42.11
N THR A 15 21.00 -39.93 41.99
CA THR A 15 20.13 -39.43 43.08
C THR A 15 19.16 -38.34 42.61
N LEU A 16 17.87 -38.60 42.82
CA LEU A 16 16.74 -37.69 42.63
C LEU A 16 16.81 -36.43 43.52
N SER A 17 16.43 -35.26 42.99
CA SER A 17 15.25 -34.50 43.47
C SER A 17 15.08 -33.15 42.77
N ASP A 18 13.84 -32.91 42.38
CA ASP A 18 13.11 -31.64 42.26
C ASP A 18 13.45 -30.54 41.24
N VAL A 19 12.38 -30.24 40.51
CA VAL A 19 12.17 -29.30 39.43
C VAL A 19 12.09 -27.87 39.95
N ASN A 20 12.90 -26.96 39.39
CA ASN A 20 12.58 -25.53 39.38
C ASN A 20 13.26 -24.81 38.21
N PRO A 21 12.56 -24.47 37.11
CA PRO A 21 13.14 -23.64 36.06
C PRO A 21 13.05 -22.16 36.45
N LYS A 22 14.23 -21.52 36.58
CA LYS A 22 14.39 -20.06 36.69
C LYS A 22 13.77 -19.34 35.48
N PRO A 23 13.25 -18.11 35.66
CA PRO A 23 12.36 -17.46 34.71
C PRO A 23 13.09 -16.94 33.46
N LYS A 24 12.39 -17.05 32.32
CA LYS A 24 12.70 -16.35 31.07
C LYS A 24 12.69 -14.84 31.34
N LYS A 25 13.72 -14.15 30.84
CA LYS A 25 13.83 -12.69 30.87
C LYS A 25 12.63 -12.04 30.15
N GLU A 26 11.64 -11.63 30.91
CA GLU A 26 10.78 -10.49 30.57
C GLU A 26 11.65 -9.23 30.62
N MET A 27 12.05 -8.73 29.44
CA MET A 27 12.73 -7.45 29.31
C MET A 27 11.71 -6.37 29.01
N ASP A 28 11.30 -5.70 30.09
CA ASP A 28 10.90 -4.30 30.23
C ASP A 28 10.71 -3.48 28.92
N VAL A 29 9.56 -3.65 28.28
CA VAL A 29 9.08 -2.84 27.13
C VAL A 29 8.44 -1.52 27.60
N ILE A 30 8.08 -1.44 28.89
CA ILE A 30 7.30 -0.33 29.44
C ILE A 30 8.20 0.87 29.79
N ALA A 31 9.38 0.63 30.36
CA ALA A 31 10.29 1.72 30.75
C ALA A 31 10.82 2.54 29.55
N ARG A 32 11.07 1.91 28.38
CA ARG A 32 11.66 2.58 27.21
C ARG A 32 10.71 3.50 26.43
N ILE A 33 9.39 3.37 26.62
CA ILE A 33 8.40 4.23 25.95
C ILE A 33 8.21 5.55 26.71
N GLU A 34 8.48 5.58 28.02
CA GLU A 34 8.36 6.82 28.82
C GLU A 34 9.56 7.78 28.63
N GLU A 35 10.74 7.29 28.22
CA GLU A 35 11.95 8.11 27.99
C GLU A 35 11.98 8.88 26.64
N LEU A 36 11.08 8.59 25.69
CA LEU A 36 11.03 9.27 24.38
C LEU A 36 10.25 10.60 24.38
N ARG A 37 9.92 11.16 25.56
CA ARG A 37 9.29 12.48 25.68
C ARG A 37 10.37 13.56 25.76
N CYS A 38 10.65 14.23 24.64
CA CYS A 38 11.42 15.48 24.66
C CYS A 38 10.50 16.67 24.96
N GLU A 39 11.02 17.54 25.84
CA GLU A 39 10.38 18.70 26.46
C GLU A 39 9.87 19.72 25.43
N SER A 40 8.61 20.15 25.61
CA SER A 40 8.06 21.32 24.92
C SER A 40 8.46 22.58 25.68
N SER A 41 9.47 23.30 25.18
CA SER A 41 9.70 24.70 25.54
C SER A 41 9.51 25.57 24.29
N VAL A 42 8.51 26.44 24.35
CA VAL A 42 8.29 27.52 23.39
C VAL A 42 9.17 28.70 23.83
N PRO A 43 9.97 29.31 22.95
CA PRO A 43 10.40 30.67 23.14
C PRO A 43 9.68 31.57 22.14
N SER A 44 8.88 32.49 22.69
CA SER A 44 8.56 33.77 22.08
C SER A 44 9.83 34.63 22.02
N ASP A 45 10.20 35.15 20.85
CA ASP A 45 10.65 36.55 20.78
C ASP A 45 10.61 37.08 19.35
N ASP A 46 10.12 38.32 19.24
CA ASP A 46 10.26 39.21 18.10
C ASP A 46 11.75 39.51 17.87
N ARG A 47 12.19 39.47 16.61
CA ARG A 47 13.27 40.34 16.09
C ARG A 47 13.34 40.28 14.57
N GLN A 48 13.02 41.41 13.97
CA GLN A 48 13.29 41.75 12.58
C GLN A 48 14.80 41.78 12.35
N GLU A 49 15.28 41.13 11.30
CA GLU A 49 16.47 41.58 10.58
C GLU A 49 16.38 41.18 9.11
N ALA A 50 16.69 42.16 8.25
CA ALA A 50 16.39 42.21 6.84
C ALA A 50 17.57 41.74 5.98
N ILE A 51 17.30 41.02 4.88
CA ILE A 51 18.23 40.82 3.74
C ILE A 51 17.39 40.84 2.44
N PRO A 52 17.89 41.39 1.31
CA PRO A 52 17.10 42.23 0.41
C PRO A 52 16.48 41.56 -0.83
N ARG A 53 15.53 42.33 -1.39
CA ARG A 53 14.73 42.13 -2.63
C ARG A 53 15.55 41.84 -3.88
N GLN A 54 14.96 41.02 -4.78
CA GLN A 54 14.61 41.27 -6.20
C GLN A 54 14.40 39.91 -6.91
N THR A 55 13.37 39.59 -7.72
CA THR A 55 12.33 40.36 -8.44
C THR A 55 11.18 39.40 -8.80
N GLU A 56 9.93 39.71 -8.43
CA GLU A 56 8.73 39.05 -8.98
C GLU A 56 8.13 39.93 -10.09
N MET A 57 7.97 39.36 -11.29
CA MET A 57 7.16 39.95 -12.36
C MET A 57 5.71 39.49 -12.21
N VAL A 58 4.85 40.46 -11.93
CA VAL A 58 3.39 40.34 -11.87
C VAL A 58 2.83 40.21 -13.29
N HIS A 59 2.10 39.14 -13.59
CA HIS A 59 1.12 39.12 -14.70
C HIS A 59 -0.27 38.78 -14.16
N SER A 60 -1.13 39.79 -14.23
CA SER A 60 -2.54 39.78 -13.89
C SER A 60 -3.34 39.21 -15.05
N TYR A 61 -4.19 38.22 -14.79
CA TYR A 61 -5.31 37.89 -15.68
C TYR A 61 -6.62 37.87 -14.90
N LYS A 62 -7.52 38.76 -15.35
CA LYS A 62 -8.89 38.95 -14.88
C LYS A 62 -9.73 37.71 -15.18
N CYS A 63 -10.51 37.29 -14.18
CA CYS A 63 -11.58 36.30 -14.30
C CYS A 63 -12.79 36.92 -15.01
N VAL A 64 -13.30 36.22 -16.02
CA VAL A 64 -14.58 36.50 -16.69
C VAL A 64 -15.49 35.31 -16.39
N THR A 65 -16.60 35.57 -15.71
CA THR A 65 -17.74 34.67 -15.51
C THR A 65 -18.49 34.44 -16.82
N PRO A 66 -19.09 33.25 -16.98
CA PRO A 66 -20.45 33.21 -17.50
C PRO A 66 -21.41 32.49 -16.55
N GLU A 67 -22.65 32.92 -16.67
CA GLU A 67 -23.80 32.63 -15.83
C GLU A 67 -24.40 31.25 -16.09
N THR A 68 -25.13 30.82 -15.05
CA THR A 68 -26.09 29.73 -14.91
C THR A 68 -27.01 29.51 -16.11
N GLU A 69 -27.12 28.27 -16.59
CA GLU A 69 -28.38 27.70 -17.14
C GLU A 69 -28.45 26.18 -16.88
N GLU A 70 -29.67 25.68 -16.88
CA GLU A 70 -30.22 24.63 -16.02
C GLU A 70 -30.03 23.18 -16.52
N PHE A 71 -30.06 22.25 -15.57
CA PHE A 71 -30.17 20.81 -15.80
C PHE A 71 -31.54 20.44 -16.39
N SER A 72 -31.55 19.68 -17.49
CA SER A 72 -32.73 18.93 -17.94
C SER A 72 -32.38 17.46 -18.20
N THR A 73 -33.28 16.58 -17.76
CA THR A 73 -33.20 15.11 -17.70
C THR A 73 -33.30 14.42 -19.07
N PRO A 74 -32.75 13.20 -19.24
CA PRO A 74 -32.85 12.45 -20.49
C PRO A 74 -34.14 11.61 -20.57
N THR A 75 -34.81 11.67 -21.72
CA THR A 75 -35.95 10.82 -22.08
C THR A 75 -35.51 9.71 -23.06
N GLU A 76 -36.08 8.52 -22.89
CA GLU A 76 -35.85 7.29 -23.67
C GLU A 76 -36.36 7.31 -25.13
N ALA A 77 -35.88 6.31 -25.88
CA ALA A 77 -36.34 5.76 -27.17
C ALA A 77 -35.85 6.52 -28.44
N GLU A 78 -35.41 5.89 -29.53
CA GLU A 78 -35.63 4.53 -30.03
C GLU A 78 -34.62 4.17 -31.15
N LYS A 79 -34.54 2.87 -31.45
CA LYS A 79 -33.68 2.23 -32.47
C LYS A 79 -33.86 2.76 -33.89
N ALA A 80 -32.74 2.90 -34.61
CA ALA A 80 -32.66 2.59 -36.04
C ALA A 80 -31.40 1.76 -36.29
N GLY A 81 -31.58 0.58 -36.89
CA GLY A 81 -30.50 -0.36 -37.17
C GLY A 81 -29.90 -0.22 -38.57
N SER A 82 -28.78 -0.93 -38.73
CA SER A 82 -28.16 -1.38 -39.97
C SER A 82 -27.35 -0.37 -40.79
N SER A 83 -26.02 -0.42 -40.64
CA SER A 83 -25.20 -0.98 -41.73
C SER A 83 -23.86 -1.50 -41.20
N SER A 84 -23.60 -2.76 -41.52
CA SER A 84 -22.32 -3.43 -41.43
C SER A 84 -21.33 -2.71 -42.35
N ALA A 85 -20.38 -1.97 -41.76
CA ALA A 85 -19.19 -1.52 -42.46
C ALA A 85 -17.98 -2.21 -41.83
N ASP A 86 -17.63 -3.33 -42.44
CA ASP A 86 -16.39 -4.06 -42.27
C ASP A 86 -15.24 -3.15 -42.72
N TRP A 87 -14.59 -2.47 -41.78
CA TRP A 87 -13.36 -1.72 -42.04
C TRP A 87 -12.19 -2.59 -41.60
N THR A 88 -11.53 -3.17 -42.60
CA THR A 88 -10.21 -3.80 -42.55
C THR A 88 -9.23 -3.00 -41.70
N LYS A 89 -8.98 -3.47 -40.48
CA LYS A 89 -8.03 -2.91 -39.50
C LYS A 89 -6.57 -3.30 -39.80
N ASN A 90 -6.23 -3.51 -41.08
CA ASN A 90 -5.00 -4.19 -41.51
C ASN A 90 -3.93 -3.28 -42.13
N ASP A 91 -4.18 -1.98 -42.31
CA ASP A 91 -3.24 -1.06 -42.99
C ASP A 91 -2.54 -0.05 -42.07
N LEU A 92 -2.63 -0.23 -40.75
CA LEU A 92 -1.89 0.61 -39.78
C LEU A 92 -0.59 -0.10 -39.37
N PRO A 93 0.56 0.61 -39.36
CA PRO A 93 1.82 0.02 -38.94
C PRO A 93 1.72 -0.53 -37.52
N VAL A 94 2.26 -1.74 -37.32
CA VAL A 94 2.19 -2.44 -36.04
C VAL A 94 2.90 -1.63 -34.95
N SER A 95 2.15 -1.25 -33.91
CA SER A 95 2.74 -0.57 -32.74
C SER A 95 3.78 -1.48 -32.06
N PRO A 96 4.95 -0.98 -31.63
CA PRO A 96 5.94 -1.74 -30.87
C PRO A 96 5.44 -2.29 -29.52
N SER A 97 4.36 -1.70 -28.99
CA SER A 97 3.66 -2.21 -27.81
C SER A 97 2.63 -3.31 -28.13
N SER A 98 2.32 -3.54 -29.39
CA SER A 98 1.34 -4.56 -29.81
C SER A 98 1.95 -5.96 -29.77
N TYR A 99 1.18 -6.95 -29.31
CA TYR A 99 1.60 -8.36 -29.43
C TYR A 99 1.75 -8.84 -30.87
N ARG A 100 1.20 -8.11 -31.85
CA ARG A 100 1.45 -8.39 -33.27
C ARG A 100 2.94 -8.28 -33.62
N ALA A 101 3.73 -7.50 -32.86
CA ALA A 101 5.17 -7.41 -33.04
C ALA A 101 5.91 -8.71 -32.71
N LEU A 102 5.28 -9.62 -31.96
CA LEU A 102 5.85 -10.94 -31.62
C LEU A 102 5.62 -11.98 -32.72
N CYS A 103 4.69 -11.75 -33.64
CA CYS A 103 4.27 -12.76 -34.62
C CYS A 103 5.39 -13.09 -35.63
N GLY A 104 5.74 -14.37 -35.74
CA GLY A 104 6.69 -14.86 -36.73
C GLY A 104 8.16 -14.70 -36.34
N LEU A 105 8.45 -14.09 -35.19
CA LEU A 105 9.82 -13.95 -34.68
C LEU A 105 10.49 -15.32 -34.45
N GLU A 106 9.72 -16.32 -34.06
CA GLU A 106 10.22 -17.69 -33.84
C GLU A 106 10.81 -18.35 -35.09
N ASN A 107 10.56 -17.78 -36.28
CA ASN A 107 11.13 -18.21 -37.55
C ASN A 107 12.37 -17.40 -37.94
N CYS A 108 12.59 -16.23 -37.33
CA CYS A 108 13.68 -15.31 -37.67
C CYS A 108 14.84 -15.34 -36.68
N VAL A 109 14.65 -15.86 -35.46
CA VAL A 109 15.71 -15.89 -34.43
C VAL A 109 15.85 -17.27 -33.77
N SER A 110 16.99 -17.50 -33.11
CA SER A 110 17.23 -18.72 -32.31
C SER A 110 16.18 -18.87 -31.20
N LYS A 111 15.84 -20.11 -30.85
CA LYS A 111 14.83 -20.46 -29.84
C LYS A 111 15.39 -20.51 -28.41
N GLU A 112 16.49 -19.80 -28.18
CA GLU A 112 17.11 -19.70 -26.87
C GLU A 112 16.29 -18.83 -25.91
N VAL A 113 16.42 -19.10 -24.61
CA VAL A 113 15.74 -18.34 -23.55
C VAL A 113 16.26 -16.89 -23.47
N SER A 114 17.50 -16.67 -23.93
CA SER A 114 18.13 -15.36 -24.02
C SER A 114 18.96 -15.25 -25.28
N LEU A 115 18.72 -14.18 -26.04
CA LEU A 115 19.53 -13.75 -27.17
C LEU A 115 20.44 -12.57 -26.79
N VAL A 116 20.51 -12.23 -25.49
CA VAL A 116 21.43 -11.19 -25.00
C VAL A 116 22.81 -11.82 -24.87
N PRO A 117 23.78 -11.42 -25.71
CA PRO A 117 25.09 -12.04 -25.72
C PRO A 117 25.91 -11.63 -24.49
N ASP A 118 26.88 -12.48 -24.14
CA ASP A 118 27.89 -12.14 -23.15
C ASP A 118 28.88 -11.08 -23.71
N GLY A 119 29.42 -10.25 -22.82
CA GLY A 119 30.35 -9.17 -23.18
C GLY A 119 29.66 -7.95 -23.82
N ASP A 120 30.35 -7.35 -24.80
CA ASP A 120 30.00 -6.05 -25.40
C ASP A 120 29.13 -6.18 -26.66
N LYS A 121 28.57 -7.35 -26.97
CA LYS A 121 27.67 -7.48 -28.14
C LYS A 121 26.25 -7.05 -27.76
N LEU A 122 25.42 -6.73 -28.77
CA LEU A 122 24.03 -6.36 -28.59
C LEU A 122 23.10 -7.46 -29.11
N PRO A 123 21.90 -7.63 -28.52
CA PRO A 123 20.90 -8.57 -29.02
C PRO A 123 20.31 -8.08 -30.36
N PRO A 124 19.63 -8.97 -31.12
CA PRO A 124 19.03 -8.62 -32.40
C PRO A 124 18.02 -7.46 -32.30
N LEU A 125 17.91 -6.68 -33.36
CA LEU A 125 16.94 -5.58 -33.50
C LEU A 125 15.80 -5.98 -34.43
N LEU A 126 14.58 -5.65 -34.03
CA LEU A 126 13.42 -5.68 -34.90
C LEU A 126 13.30 -4.33 -35.62
N LEU A 127 13.59 -4.32 -36.92
CA LEU A 127 13.54 -3.11 -37.75
C LEU A 127 12.14 -2.85 -38.31
N ALA A 128 11.41 -3.92 -38.64
CA ALA A 128 10.01 -3.85 -39.05
C ALA A 128 9.27 -5.13 -38.64
N ALA A 129 8.08 -4.98 -38.04
CA ALA A 129 7.20 -6.11 -37.78
C ALA A 129 6.71 -6.73 -39.10
N GLY A 130 6.50 -8.05 -39.10
CA GLY A 130 5.95 -8.75 -40.26
C GLY A 130 4.53 -8.28 -40.56
N GLU A 131 4.30 -7.75 -41.76
CA GLU A 131 2.98 -7.35 -42.26
C GLU A 131 2.55 -8.24 -43.42
N ASN A 132 1.27 -8.57 -43.49
CA ASN A 132 0.65 -9.28 -44.63
C ASN A 132 1.33 -10.62 -45.00
N GLY A 133 1.76 -11.40 -44.01
CA GLY A 133 2.35 -12.73 -44.19
C GLY A 133 3.82 -12.73 -44.61
N LYS A 134 4.50 -11.58 -44.55
CA LYS A 134 5.96 -11.50 -44.67
C LYS A 134 6.63 -11.68 -43.31
N ASP A 135 7.81 -12.28 -43.33
CA ASP A 135 8.64 -12.42 -42.14
C ASP A 135 9.08 -11.05 -41.60
N PRO A 136 9.19 -10.88 -40.28
CA PRO A 136 9.78 -9.70 -39.66
C PRO A 136 11.18 -9.38 -40.19
N LEU A 137 11.50 -8.10 -40.34
CA LEU A 137 12.85 -7.66 -40.71
C LEU A 137 13.70 -7.54 -39.44
N VAL A 138 14.68 -8.43 -39.30
CA VAL A 138 15.56 -8.52 -38.13
C VAL A 138 17.01 -8.23 -38.51
N GLU A 139 17.68 -7.43 -37.69
CA GLU A 139 19.13 -7.26 -37.72
C GLU A 139 19.75 -8.06 -36.59
N GLU A 140 20.43 -9.17 -36.92
CA GLU A 140 20.93 -10.13 -35.93
C GLU A 140 22.13 -9.62 -35.11
N HIS A 141 22.96 -8.76 -35.70
CA HIS A 141 24.23 -8.32 -35.12
C HIS A 141 24.41 -6.80 -35.21
N PRO A 142 23.56 -6.01 -34.53
CA PRO A 142 23.63 -4.56 -34.59
C PRO A 142 24.91 -4.04 -33.92
N SER A 143 25.48 -2.98 -34.50
CA SER A 143 26.64 -2.31 -33.91
C SER A 143 26.22 -1.26 -32.88
N HIS A 144 27.04 -1.02 -31.85
CA HIS A 144 26.80 0.04 -30.87
C HIS A 144 26.67 1.42 -31.52
N GLN A 145 27.50 1.72 -32.53
CA GLN A 145 27.47 3.00 -33.23
C GLN A 145 26.12 3.24 -33.92
N GLN A 146 25.60 2.24 -34.62
CA GLN A 146 24.29 2.31 -35.27
C GLN A 146 23.17 2.49 -34.26
N VAL A 147 23.18 1.73 -33.16
CA VAL A 147 22.17 1.84 -32.10
C VAL A 147 22.18 3.22 -31.46
N THR A 148 23.37 3.74 -31.12
CA THR A 148 23.52 5.09 -30.57
C THR A 148 22.99 6.15 -31.54
N LEU A 149 23.28 6.04 -32.84
CA LEU A 149 22.76 6.96 -33.85
C LEU A 149 21.22 6.91 -33.94
N LEU A 150 20.64 5.72 -34.05
CA LEU A 150 19.18 5.55 -34.14
C LEU A 150 18.44 6.09 -32.90
N LEU A 151 19.02 5.90 -31.71
CA LEU A 151 18.45 6.43 -30.46
C LEU A 151 18.61 7.95 -30.35
N ALA A 152 19.71 8.50 -30.87
CA ALA A 152 19.98 9.94 -30.87
C ALA A 152 19.15 10.72 -31.91
N GLU A 153 18.85 10.11 -33.06
CA GLU A 153 17.98 10.68 -34.11
C GLU A 153 16.56 10.95 -33.60
N GLY A 154 16.10 10.21 -32.58
CA GLY A 154 14.87 10.52 -31.86
C GLY A 154 13.59 10.25 -32.65
N GLY A 155 13.57 9.18 -33.46
CA GLY A 155 12.40 8.76 -34.23
C GLY A 155 11.11 8.60 -33.40
N PRO A 156 9.93 8.57 -34.04
CA PRO A 156 8.65 8.48 -33.34
C PRO A 156 8.50 7.16 -32.57
N ASN A 157 9.05 6.07 -33.09
CA ASN A 157 8.96 4.74 -32.49
C ASN A 157 10.20 4.42 -31.64
N PRO A 158 10.06 3.63 -30.57
CA PRO A 158 11.20 3.07 -29.83
C PRO A 158 11.99 2.09 -30.71
N LEU A 159 13.27 1.94 -30.39
CA LEU A 159 14.10 0.88 -30.93
C LEU A 159 13.78 -0.43 -30.21
N THR A 160 13.48 -1.50 -30.94
CA THR A 160 12.96 -2.76 -30.36
C THR A 160 14.03 -3.84 -30.39
N PHE A 161 14.50 -4.26 -29.21
CA PHE A 161 15.44 -5.37 -29.05
C PHE A 161 14.69 -6.69 -28.83
N ILE A 162 15.15 -7.74 -29.50
CA ILE A 162 14.61 -9.10 -29.38
C ILE A 162 15.46 -9.84 -28.33
N LEU A 163 14.92 -10.02 -27.13
CA LEU A 163 15.63 -10.71 -26.05
C LEU A 163 15.40 -12.23 -26.08
N ASN A 164 14.26 -12.67 -26.62
CA ASN A 164 14.01 -14.00 -27.16
C ASN A 164 12.79 -13.94 -28.11
N ALA A 165 12.42 -15.06 -28.74
CA ALA A 165 11.32 -15.12 -29.70
C ALA A 165 9.95 -14.66 -29.16
N ASN A 166 9.75 -14.67 -27.83
CA ASN A 166 8.51 -14.28 -27.16
C ASN A 166 8.68 -13.05 -26.25
N PHE A 167 9.82 -12.35 -26.32
CA PHE A 167 10.13 -11.29 -25.37
C PHE A 167 10.95 -10.17 -26.01
N LEU A 168 10.31 -9.01 -26.11
CA LEU A 168 10.87 -7.80 -26.70
C LEU A 168 11.08 -6.73 -25.62
N VAL A 169 12.08 -5.88 -25.84
CA VAL A 169 12.28 -4.66 -25.05
C VAL A 169 12.42 -3.46 -25.96
N ASN A 170 11.53 -2.51 -25.78
CA ASN A 170 11.51 -1.23 -26.46
C ASN A 170 12.39 -0.24 -25.69
N VAL A 171 13.30 0.43 -26.38
CA VAL A 171 14.23 1.43 -25.82
C VAL A 171 14.06 2.75 -26.56
N LYS A 172 13.94 3.86 -25.83
CA LYS A 172 13.85 5.19 -26.42
C LYS A 172 14.51 6.25 -25.53
N LEU A 173 15.14 7.24 -26.14
CA LEU A 173 15.57 8.45 -25.45
C LEU A 173 14.42 9.45 -25.44
N ILE A 174 13.95 9.85 -24.27
CA ILE A 174 12.78 10.74 -24.10
C ILE A 174 13.12 11.92 -23.20
N SER A 175 12.27 12.95 -23.25
CA SER A 175 12.23 14.01 -22.23
C SER A 175 10.98 13.81 -21.38
N TYR A 176 11.16 13.68 -20.06
CA TYR A 176 10.06 13.48 -19.11
C TYR A 176 10.22 14.46 -17.95
N SER A 177 9.23 15.34 -17.74
CA SER A 177 9.28 16.39 -16.71
C SER A 177 10.57 17.23 -16.75
N SER A 178 11.02 17.59 -17.95
CA SER A 178 12.27 18.33 -18.22
C SER A 178 13.58 17.55 -17.99
N GLU A 179 13.50 16.26 -17.65
CA GLU A 179 14.67 15.38 -17.51
C GLU A 179 14.83 14.51 -18.76
N LYS A 180 16.07 14.38 -19.25
CA LYS A 180 16.39 13.43 -20.33
C LYS A 180 16.50 12.02 -19.74
N CYS A 181 15.72 11.08 -20.25
CA CYS A 181 15.61 9.73 -19.69
C CYS A 181 15.73 8.66 -20.77
N TRP A 182 16.41 7.56 -20.42
CA TRP A 182 16.28 6.29 -21.13
C TRP A 182 14.97 5.62 -20.69
N TYR A 183 14.07 5.45 -21.65
CA TYR A 183 12.81 4.74 -21.51
C TYR A 183 12.97 3.30 -21.95
N PHE A 184 12.59 2.38 -21.09
CA PHE A 184 12.50 0.96 -21.37
C PHE A 184 11.05 0.49 -21.16
N SER A 185 10.52 -0.32 -22.07
CA SER A 185 9.28 -1.07 -21.85
C SER A 185 9.38 -2.48 -22.39
N THR A 186 8.81 -3.42 -21.67
CA THR A 186 8.74 -4.81 -22.09
C THR A 186 7.49 -5.10 -22.93
N ASN A 187 7.57 -6.12 -23.78
CA ASN A 187 6.43 -6.70 -24.47
C ASN A 187 6.62 -8.22 -24.55
N GLY A 188 5.75 -8.99 -23.90
CA GLY A 188 5.74 -10.45 -23.91
C GLY A 188 5.57 -11.09 -22.52
N LEU A 189 5.72 -10.33 -21.43
CA LEU A 189 5.56 -10.86 -20.06
C LEU A 189 4.12 -11.30 -19.76
N HIS A 190 3.13 -10.69 -20.40
CA HIS A 190 1.74 -11.09 -20.23
C HIS A 190 1.46 -12.54 -20.61
N SER A 191 2.19 -13.09 -21.59
CA SER A 191 2.08 -14.50 -21.98
C SER A 191 2.40 -15.47 -20.84
N LEU A 192 3.17 -15.00 -19.84
CA LEU A 192 3.56 -15.74 -18.65
C LEU A 192 2.77 -15.32 -17.38
N GLY A 193 1.73 -14.49 -17.53
CA GLY A 193 0.93 -14.00 -16.41
C GLY A 193 1.62 -12.92 -15.55
N GLN A 194 2.70 -12.34 -16.06
CA GLN A 194 3.42 -11.23 -15.44
C GLN A 194 2.99 -9.90 -16.08
N ALA A 195 2.74 -8.87 -15.27
CA ALA A 195 2.50 -7.51 -15.78
C ALA A 195 3.73 -6.99 -16.54
N GLU A 196 3.53 -6.28 -17.65
CA GLU A 196 4.65 -5.64 -18.36
C GLU A 196 5.37 -4.64 -17.44
N ILE A 197 6.61 -4.31 -17.76
CA ILE A 197 7.47 -3.47 -16.92
C ILE A 197 7.96 -2.29 -17.74
N ILE A 198 7.88 -1.10 -17.15
CA ILE A 198 8.56 0.10 -17.65
C ILE A 198 9.65 0.54 -16.68
N ILE A 199 10.76 1.05 -17.21
CA ILE A 199 11.82 1.70 -16.44
C ILE A 199 12.15 3.02 -17.13
N LEU A 200 12.06 4.13 -16.40
CA LEU A 200 12.59 5.41 -16.82
C LEU A 200 13.87 5.65 -16.02
N LEU A 201 15.01 5.74 -16.70
CA LEU A 201 16.30 5.98 -16.06
C LEU A 201 16.83 7.35 -16.48
N GLN A 202 17.07 8.25 -15.54
CA GLN A 202 17.64 9.56 -15.83
C GLN A 202 19.00 9.38 -16.51
N CYS A 203 19.25 10.09 -17.61
CA CYS A 203 20.52 10.08 -18.32
C CYS A 203 21.62 10.71 -17.47
N LEU A 204 22.82 10.13 -17.51
CA LEU A 204 23.98 10.78 -16.91
C LEU A 204 24.48 11.93 -17.80
N PRO A 205 25.22 12.91 -17.26
CA PRO A 205 25.88 13.93 -18.07
C PRO A 205 26.79 13.28 -19.12
N ASN A 206 26.62 13.66 -20.39
CA ASN A 206 27.37 13.13 -21.53
C ASN A 206 27.22 11.62 -21.79
N GLU A 207 26.13 11.02 -21.33
CA GLU A 207 25.83 9.62 -21.65
C GLU A 207 25.33 9.50 -23.10
N GLU A 208 26.18 8.95 -23.95
CA GLU A 208 25.88 8.72 -25.37
C GLU A 208 25.33 7.31 -25.64
N THR A 209 25.77 6.33 -24.84
CA THR A 209 25.34 4.94 -24.98
C THR A 209 24.20 4.63 -24.03
N PHE A 210 23.22 3.86 -24.50
CA PHE A 210 22.14 3.42 -23.64
C PHE A 210 22.64 2.34 -22.67
N PRO A 211 22.07 2.24 -21.45
CA PRO A 211 22.51 1.29 -20.44
C PRO A 211 22.01 -0.12 -20.75
N ASN A 212 22.75 -0.83 -21.60
CA ASN A 212 22.45 -2.17 -22.09
C ASN A 212 22.35 -3.25 -20.99
N GLU A 213 22.97 -3.04 -19.83
CA GLU A 213 22.79 -3.90 -18.64
C GLU A 213 21.31 -4.08 -18.25
N THR A 214 20.45 -3.09 -18.56
CA THR A 214 19.00 -3.16 -18.34
C THR A 214 18.35 -4.28 -19.16
N LEU A 215 18.90 -4.65 -20.32
CA LEU A 215 18.41 -5.78 -21.11
C LEU A 215 18.66 -7.12 -20.41
N LYS A 216 19.83 -7.27 -19.75
CA LYS A 216 20.17 -8.45 -18.95
C LYS A 216 19.23 -8.59 -17.75
N LEU A 217 18.92 -7.48 -17.08
CA LEU A 217 17.92 -7.43 -16.02
C LEU A 217 16.56 -8.00 -16.48
N PHE A 218 16.06 -7.56 -17.64
CA PHE A 218 14.78 -8.06 -18.15
C PHE A 218 14.82 -9.55 -18.48
N VAL A 219 15.94 -10.07 -19.00
CA VAL A 219 16.13 -11.52 -19.18
C VAL A 219 16.07 -12.26 -17.85
N ASP A 220 16.71 -11.75 -16.80
CA ASP A 220 16.70 -12.40 -15.48
C ASP A 220 15.30 -12.38 -14.85
N ILE A 221 14.56 -11.28 -15.01
CA ILE A 221 13.14 -11.22 -14.64
C ILE A 221 12.32 -12.25 -15.42
N TYR A 222 12.52 -12.36 -16.74
CA TYR A 222 11.82 -13.33 -17.58
C TYR A 222 12.08 -14.77 -17.12
N LYS A 223 13.34 -15.12 -16.83
CA LYS A 223 13.74 -16.44 -16.30
C LYS A 223 13.10 -16.74 -14.94
N ASP A 224 12.94 -15.73 -14.09
CA ASP A 224 12.31 -15.87 -12.78
C ASP A 224 10.80 -16.08 -12.91
N VAL A 225 10.15 -15.33 -13.80
CA VAL A 225 8.73 -15.47 -14.15
C VAL A 225 8.44 -16.87 -14.72
N MET A 226 9.31 -17.39 -15.61
CA MET A 226 9.20 -18.78 -16.10
C MET A 226 9.26 -19.83 -14.98
N LYS A 227 9.93 -19.52 -13.87
CA LYS A 227 10.00 -20.37 -12.67
C LYS A 227 8.83 -20.12 -11.69
N GLY A 228 7.83 -19.33 -12.09
CA GLY A 228 6.67 -18.97 -11.29
C GLY A 228 6.91 -17.84 -10.28
N ARG A 229 8.08 -17.18 -10.31
CA ARG A 229 8.38 -16.02 -9.46
C ARG A 229 7.93 -14.75 -10.16
N LEU A 230 6.65 -14.44 -10.00
CA LEU A 230 6.04 -13.23 -10.54
C LEU A 230 6.40 -12.01 -9.66
N ILE A 231 6.53 -10.85 -10.28
CA ILE A 231 6.73 -9.55 -9.63
C ILE A 231 5.39 -8.82 -9.56
N ARG A 232 4.99 -8.41 -8.37
CA ARG A 232 3.74 -7.67 -8.11
C ARG A 232 4.00 -6.26 -7.61
N ASN A 233 2.92 -5.49 -7.46
CA ASN A 233 2.97 -4.17 -6.84
C ASN A 233 3.60 -4.23 -5.45
N MET A 234 4.53 -3.32 -5.16
CA MET A 234 5.32 -3.23 -3.94
C MET A 234 6.35 -4.35 -3.73
N GLU A 235 6.62 -5.18 -4.73
CA GLU A 235 7.71 -6.17 -4.68
C GLU A 235 9.01 -5.60 -5.24
N ASN A 236 10.11 -6.33 -5.02
CA ASN A 236 11.45 -5.88 -5.39
C ASN A 236 12.24 -6.98 -6.11
N PHE A 237 13.21 -6.55 -6.91
CA PHE A 237 14.22 -7.40 -7.54
C PHE A 237 15.60 -6.88 -7.09
N THR A 238 16.41 -7.72 -6.45
CA THR A 238 17.70 -7.31 -5.86
C THR A 238 18.89 -7.80 -6.65
N PHE A 239 19.94 -6.99 -6.72
CA PHE A 239 21.20 -7.36 -7.37
C PHE A 239 22.19 -7.99 -6.40
N THR A 240 22.89 -9.02 -6.86
CA THR A 240 24.04 -9.60 -6.15
C THR A 240 25.37 -8.97 -6.57
N GLU A 241 25.44 -8.47 -7.80
CA GLU A 241 26.63 -7.87 -8.41
C GLU A 241 26.44 -6.37 -8.63
N ASN A 242 27.44 -5.71 -9.22
CA ASN A 242 27.31 -4.31 -9.61
C ASN A 242 26.30 -4.18 -10.75
N PHE A 243 25.52 -3.11 -10.73
CA PHE A 243 24.55 -2.81 -11.78
C PHE A 243 24.66 -1.35 -12.18
N LEU A 244 24.65 -1.06 -13.48
CA LEU A 244 24.85 0.27 -14.07
C LEU A 244 26.15 0.92 -13.59
N GLY A 245 27.23 0.13 -13.51
CA GLY A 245 28.54 0.58 -13.04
C GLY A 245 28.61 1.05 -11.57
N ASN A 246 27.53 0.93 -10.80
CA ASN A 246 27.47 1.39 -9.41
C ASN A 246 27.20 0.24 -8.44
N LYS A 247 28.15 0.02 -7.52
CA LYS A 247 28.05 -1.02 -6.48
C LYS A 247 26.99 -0.73 -5.43
N ASP A 248 26.52 0.51 -5.30
CA ASP A 248 25.53 0.93 -4.31
C ASP A 248 24.10 0.74 -4.82
N ASN A 249 23.92 0.49 -6.13
CA ASN A 249 22.65 0.04 -6.69
C ASN A 249 22.28 -1.31 -6.09
N GLY A 250 21.12 -1.37 -5.44
CA GLY A 250 20.66 -2.54 -4.70
C GLY A 250 19.60 -3.36 -5.42
N GLY A 251 18.81 -2.72 -6.29
CA GLY A 251 17.72 -3.38 -6.98
C GLY A 251 16.70 -2.42 -7.56
N PHE A 252 15.54 -2.96 -7.89
CA PHE A 252 14.35 -2.20 -8.26
C PHE A 252 13.21 -2.48 -7.29
N LEU A 253 12.46 -1.43 -6.93
CA LEU A 253 11.13 -1.52 -6.33
C LEU A 253 10.08 -1.35 -7.43
N PHE A 254 9.13 -2.27 -7.54
CA PHE A 254 8.08 -2.22 -8.56
C PHE A 254 6.78 -1.67 -8.00
N VAL A 255 6.21 -0.68 -8.68
CA VAL A 255 4.97 -0.02 -8.26
C VAL A 255 3.96 0.00 -9.39
N SER A 256 2.69 -0.23 -9.06
CA SER A 256 1.60 0.03 -10.00
C SER A 256 1.40 1.54 -10.16
N PRO A 257 1.19 2.03 -11.39
CA PRO A 257 0.89 3.44 -11.63
C PRO A 257 -0.45 3.83 -10.99
N THR A 258 -0.52 5.05 -10.46
CA THR A 258 -1.71 5.62 -9.81
C THR A 258 -1.94 7.06 -10.27
N PHE A 259 -1.28 8.03 -9.62
CA PHE A 259 -1.42 9.46 -9.89
C PHE A 259 -0.27 10.06 -10.70
N GLN A 260 0.76 9.26 -10.98
CA GLN A 260 1.91 9.71 -11.75
C GLN A 260 1.46 10.09 -13.17
N LYS A 261 2.02 11.18 -13.71
CA LYS A 261 1.76 11.60 -15.09
C LYS A 261 2.46 10.65 -16.06
N LEU A 262 1.74 10.06 -16.99
CA LEU A 262 2.30 9.10 -17.96
C LEU A 262 1.90 9.41 -19.41
N ASP A 263 1.14 10.48 -19.64
CA ASP A 263 0.47 10.77 -20.91
C ASP A 263 1.46 10.97 -22.08
N ASP A 264 2.70 11.38 -21.79
CA ASP A 264 3.75 11.62 -22.77
C ASP A 264 4.56 10.34 -23.14
N LEU A 265 4.17 9.17 -22.61
CA LEU A 265 4.92 7.92 -22.75
C LEU A 265 4.21 6.92 -23.67
N LEU A 266 5.00 6.18 -24.46
CA LEU A 266 4.52 5.05 -25.26
C LEU A 266 4.37 3.80 -24.39
N LEU A 267 3.31 3.76 -23.58
CA LEU A 267 3.07 2.72 -22.58
C LEU A 267 2.78 1.34 -23.21
N PRO A 268 3.21 0.24 -22.57
CA PRO A 268 2.74 -1.09 -22.89
C PRO A 268 1.26 -1.25 -22.52
N ASP A 269 0.65 -2.33 -23.01
CA ASP A 269 -0.71 -2.71 -22.63
C ASP A 269 -0.81 -2.94 -21.10
N ASN A 270 -2.01 -2.71 -20.54
CA ASN A 270 -2.26 -2.96 -19.13
C ASN A 270 -2.50 -4.45 -18.84
N PRO A 271 -2.09 -4.96 -17.67
CA PRO A 271 -1.44 -4.25 -16.55
C PRO A 271 0.09 -4.08 -16.72
N PHE A 272 0.64 -2.96 -16.24
CA PHE A 272 2.10 -2.79 -16.17
C PHE A 272 2.57 -2.24 -14.81
N LEU A 273 3.87 -2.39 -14.53
CA LEU A 273 4.57 -1.91 -13.34
C LEU A 273 5.69 -0.93 -13.71
N CYS A 274 5.91 0.07 -12.87
CA CYS A 274 7.06 0.96 -12.97
C CYS A 274 8.18 0.45 -12.06
N GLY A 275 9.37 0.20 -12.61
CA GLY A 275 10.56 -0.13 -11.84
C GLY A 275 11.30 1.14 -11.39
N ILE A 276 11.45 1.31 -10.08
CA ILE A 276 12.19 2.42 -9.46
C ILE A 276 13.49 1.90 -8.85
N LEU A 277 14.63 2.42 -9.31
CA LEU A 277 15.96 2.03 -8.83
C LEU A 277 16.15 2.39 -7.35
N ILE A 278 16.56 1.39 -6.56
CA ILE A 278 16.79 1.50 -5.12
C ILE A 278 18.23 1.18 -4.75
N HIS A 279 18.72 1.82 -3.69
CA HIS A 279 20.07 1.61 -3.17
C HIS A 279 20.14 0.39 -2.24
N LYS A 280 21.34 -0.19 -2.06
CA LYS A 280 21.57 -1.35 -1.17
C LYS A 280 21.09 -1.10 0.26
N LEU A 281 21.31 0.09 0.81
CA LEU A 281 20.84 0.46 2.15
C LEU A 281 19.32 0.54 2.27
N GLU A 282 18.59 0.60 1.15
CA GLU A 282 17.13 0.68 1.10
C GLU A 282 16.49 -0.71 0.94
N ILE A 283 17.26 -1.75 0.62
CA ILE A 283 16.76 -3.12 0.42
C ILE A 283 15.99 -3.65 1.64
N PRO A 284 16.44 -3.47 2.91
CA PRO A 284 15.67 -3.93 4.06
C PRO A 284 14.25 -3.37 4.09
N TRP A 285 14.10 -2.09 3.71
CA TRP A 285 12.79 -1.44 3.62
C TRP A 285 11.97 -1.93 2.44
N ALA A 286 12.58 -2.16 1.29
CA ALA A 286 11.90 -2.73 0.12
C ALA A 286 11.39 -4.17 0.38
N LYS A 287 12.11 -4.95 1.19
CA LYS A 287 11.71 -6.33 1.55
C LYS A 287 10.63 -6.38 2.63
N VAL A 288 10.75 -5.53 3.65
CA VAL A 288 9.94 -5.67 4.87
C VAL A 288 8.76 -4.70 4.90
N PHE A 289 8.95 -3.46 4.44
CA PHE A 289 7.93 -2.42 4.54
C PHE A 289 7.97 -1.45 3.36
N PRO A 290 7.74 -1.94 2.12
CA PRO A 290 8.05 -1.21 0.88
C PRO A 290 7.24 0.08 0.70
N ILE A 291 6.05 0.19 1.29
CA ILE A 291 5.23 1.42 1.24
C ILE A 291 5.95 2.62 1.85
N ARG A 292 6.79 2.39 2.87
CA ARG A 292 7.61 3.44 3.48
C ARG A 292 8.64 3.98 2.49
N LEU A 293 9.33 3.10 1.77
CA LEU A 293 10.32 3.49 0.78
C LEU A 293 9.67 4.20 -0.40
N MET A 294 8.57 3.66 -0.92
CA MET A 294 7.80 4.28 -2.00
C MET A 294 7.40 5.73 -1.68
N LEU A 295 6.79 5.96 -0.51
CA LEU A 295 6.34 7.29 -0.08
C LEU A 295 7.53 8.22 0.22
N ARG A 296 8.63 7.69 0.75
CA ARG A 296 9.86 8.45 1.01
C ARG A 296 10.51 8.94 -0.27
N LEU A 297 10.53 8.11 -1.32
CA LEU A 297 10.96 8.50 -2.67
C LEU A 297 10.08 9.63 -3.22
N GLY A 298 8.76 9.53 -3.06
CA GLY A 298 7.86 10.60 -3.47
C GLY A 298 8.13 11.93 -2.77
N ALA A 299 8.34 11.89 -1.45
CA ALA A 299 8.67 13.08 -0.68
C ALA A 299 10.02 13.71 -1.07
N GLU A 300 11.02 12.91 -1.42
CA GLU A 300 12.33 13.43 -1.87
C GLU A 300 12.20 14.24 -3.15
N TYR A 301 11.47 13.70 -4.12
CA TYR A 301 11.41 14.25 -5.47
C TYR A 301 10.21 15.18 -5.69
N GLY A 302 9.43 15.48 -4.65
CA GLY A 302 8.25 16.33 -4.75
C GLY A 302 7.16 15.75 -5.66
N VAL A 303 7.09 14.42 -5.80
CA VAL A 303 6.12 13.71 -6.65
C VAL A 303 5.24 12.82 -5.79
N TYR A 304 3.96 12.72 -6.12
CA TYR A 304 3.00 11.89 -5.39
C TYR A 304 2.49 10.70 -6.23
N PRO A 305 2.42 9.47 -5.67
CA PRO A 305 2.95 9.08 -4.37
C PRO A 305 4.46 8.79 -4.40
N THR A 306 5.03 8.61 -5.59
CA THR A 306 6.43 8.23 -5.82
C THR A 306 6.83 8.61 -7.26
N PRO A 307 8.10 8.94 -7.54
CA PRO A 307 8.56 9.19 -8.92
C PRO A 307 8.47 7.94 -9.79
N VAL A 308 8.33 8.15 -11.10
CA VAL A 308 8.49 7.09 -12.12
C VAL A 308 9.95 7.00 -12.58
N VAL A 309 10.68 8.11 -12.48
CA VAL A 309 12.09 8.22 -12.89
C VAL A 309 12.99 7.61 -11.82
N SER A 310 13.93 6.80 -12.28
CA SER A 310 15.03 6.23 -11.52
C SER A 310 16.27 7.13 -11.65
N PHE A 311 16.79 7.58 -10.51
CA PHE A 311 17.98 8.42 -10.43
C PHE A 311 19.17 7.58 -9.95
N ARG A 312 20.24 7.53 -10.75
CA ARG A 312 21.47 6.78 -10.44
C ARG A 312 22.34 7.50 -9.42
N ASP A 313 22.52 8.81 -9.59
CA ASP A 313 23.43 9.62 -8.78
C ASP A 313 22.69 10.30 -7.61
N ARG A 314 21.92 9.51 -6.87
CA ARG A 314 21.23 9.98 -5.65
C ARG A 314 21.87 9.37 -4.41
N LYS A 315 21.66 10.01 -3.27
CA LYS A 315 22.00 9.41 -1.98
C LYS A 315 20.91 8.41 -1.58
N PRO A 316 21.25 7.37 -0.81
CA PRO A 316 20.24 6.52 -0.19
C PRO A 316 19.38 7.35 0.79
N LEU A 317 18.06 7.13 0.75
CA LEU A 317 17.08 7.84 1.58
C LEU A 317 16.95 7.23 2.98
N PHE A 318 17.43 5.99 3.12
CA PHE A 318 17.62 5.30 4.38
C PHE A 318 19.05 4.80 4.47
N GLY A 319 19.69 5.04 5.60
CA GLY A 319 21.01 4.55 5.93
C GLY A 319 20.95 3.29 6.78
N GLU A 320 21.92 3.16 7.70
CA GLU A 320 21.87 2.14 8.74
C GLU A 320 20.57 2.26 9.56
N ILE A 321 20.04 1.10 9.97
CA ILE A 321 18.79 1.05 10.73
C ILE A 321 19.04 1.59 12.14
N GLY A 322 18.48 2.76 12.43
CA GLY A 322 18.54 3.40 13.74
C GLY A 322 17.42 2.93 14.69
N HIS A 323 17.06 3.80 15.64
CA HIS A 323 15.96 3.58 16.59
C HIS A 323 14.61 3.91 15.96
N THR A 324 14.11 3.02 15.11
CA THR A 324 12.76 3.11 14.52
C THR A 324 11.74 2.27 15.31
N ILE A 325 10.48 2.72 15.34
CA ILE A 325 9.35 1.94 15.87
C ILE A 325 9.20 0.59 15.16
N MET A 326 9.65 0.51 13.91
CA MET A 326 9.59 -0.73 13.12
C MET A 326 10.43 -1.85 13.74
N ASN A 327 11.47 -1.54 14.53
CA ASN A 327 12.22 -2.58 15.25
C ASN A 327 11.35 -3.39 16.22
N LEU A 328 10.21 -2.85 16.65
CA LEU A 328 9.24 -3.57 17.49
C LEU A 328 8.23 -4.37 16.67
N LEU A 329 8.06 -4.05 15.38
CA LEU A 329 6.98 -4.55 14.54
C LEU A 329 7.46 -5.56 13.49
N VAL A 330 8.74 -5.50 13.11
CA VAL A 330 9.33 -6.29 12.03
C VAL A 330 10.78 -6.69 12.32
N ASP A 331 11.24 -7.77 11.69
CA ASP A 331 12.64 -8.16 11.69
C ASP A 331 13.35 -7.64 10.44
N LEU A 332 14.04 -6.50 10.57
CA LEU A 332 14.81 -5.90 9.48
C LEU A 332 16.19 -6.56 9.24
N ARG A 333 16.62 -7.48 10.11
CA ARG A 333 17.96 -8.09 10.04
C ARG A 333 17.92 -9.45 9.39
N ASN A 334 17.08 -10.35 9.89
CA ASN A 334 17.01 -11.73 9.41
C ASN A 334 15.73 -12.02 8.62
N TYR A 335 14.81 -11.05 8.50
CA TYR A 335 13.56 -11.17 7.77
C TYR A 335 12.66 -12.32 8.27
N GLN A 336 12.77 -12.69 9.55
CA GLN A 336 12.03 -13.82 10.12
C GLN A 336 10.54 -13.53 10.31
N TYR A 337 10.19 -12.29 10.61
CA TYR A 337 8.82 -11.85 10.75
C TYR A 337 8.62 -10.43 10.20
N THR A 338 7.41 -10.16 9.73
CA THR A 338 7.02 -8.85 9.20
C THR A 338 5.64 -8.47 9.71
N LEU A 339 5.29 -7.21 9.51
CA LEU A 339 4.01 -6.65 9.88
C LEU A 339 2.96 -7.17 8.90
N HIS A 340 1.97 -7.91 9.41
CA HIS A 340 0.88 -8.39 8.58
C HIS A 340 0.13 -7.23 7.93
N THR A 341 0.13 -7.21 6.61
CA THR A 341 -0.57 -6.21 5.81
C THR A 341 -1.82 -6.83 5.23
N ILE A 342 -2.96 -6.17 5.43
CA ILE A 342 -4.24 -6.60 4.86
C ILE A 342 -4.47 -5.80 3.58
N HIS A 343 -4.59 -6.50 2.46
CA HIS A 343 -4.71 -5.87 1.16
C HIS A 343 -6.01 -5.04 1.07
N ASN A 344 -5.89 -3.78 0.66
CA ASN A 344 -6.93 -2.74 0.65
C ASN A 344 -7.46 -2.31 2.03
N LEU A 345 -6.74 -2.60 3.11
CA LEU A 345 -6.96 -1.93 4.39
C LEU A 345 -6.33 -0.54 4.34
N PHE A 346 -7.11 0.49 4.71
CA PHE A 346 -6.65 1.87 4.71
C PHE A 346 -6.77 2.49 6.10
N VAL A 347 -5.78 3.28 6.49
CA VAL A 347 -5.82 4.10 7.70
C VAL A 347 -5.97 5.55 7.28
N HIS A 348 -7.12 6.14 7.60
CA HIS A 348 -7.44 7.55 7.38
C HIS A 348 -7.20 8.34 8.64
N VAL A 349 -6.46 9.45 8.51
CA VAL A 349 -6.28 10.45 9.55
C VAL A 349 -6.89 11.76 9.04
N GLU A 350 -7.89 12.24 9.77
CA GLU A 350 -8.65 13.46 9.49
C GLU A 350 -8.64 14.35 10.74
N MET A 351 -9.06 15.61 10.61
CA MET A 351 -9.11 16.51 11.76
C MET A 351 -10.10 15.99 12.81
N GLY A 352 -9.59 15.66 14.00
CA GLY A 352 -10.37 15.12 15.12
C GLY A 352 -10.87 13.67 14.92
N ARG A 353 -10.46 12.98 13.85
CA ARG A 353 -10.95 11.63 13.52
C ARG A 353 -9.85 10.74 12.95
N SER A 354 -9.87 9.46 13.33
CA SER A 354 -9.08 8.43 12.65
C SER A 354 -9.99 7.26 12.31
N CYS A 355 -9.88 6.73 11.10
CA CYS A 355 -10.74 5.65 10.63
C CYS A 355 -9.89 4.57 9.98
N ILE A 356 -10.14 3.31 10.35
CA ILE A 356 -9.51 2.17 9.70
C ILE A 356 -10.59 1.50 8.84
N LYS A 357 -10.38 1.55 7.53
CA LYS A 357 -11.28 0.94 6.55
C LYS A 357 -10.79 -0.46 6.26
N ILE A 358 -11.52 -1.46 6.70
CA ILE A 358 -11.22 -2.88 6.48
C ILE A 358 -12.14 -3.43 5.38
N PRO A 359 -11.60 -4.09 4.33
CA PRO A 359 -12.46 -4.70 3.31
C PRO A 359 -13.27 -5.87 3.86
N LEU A 360 -14.56 -5.93 3.51
CA LEU A 360 -15.51 -6.94 3.97
C LEU A 360 -15.03 -8.39 3.76
N ARG A 361 -14.40 -8.66 2.62
CA ARG A 361 -13.96 -10.02 2.23
C ARG A 361 -12.59 -10.41 2.79
N ARG A 362 -12.09 -9.68 3.79
CA ARG A 362 -10.78 -9.91 4.43
C ARG A 362 -10.90 -10.39 5.87
N TYR A 363 -12.07 -10.87 6.31
CA TYR A 363 -12.30 -11.38 7.67
C TYR A 363 -11.24 -12.39 8.11
N ASN A 364 -10.93 -13.39 7.28
CA ASN A 364 -9.94 -14.40 7.63
C ASN A 364 -8.53 -13.81 7.84
N GLU A 365 -8.16 -12.78 7.07
CA GLU A 365 -6.87 -12.08 7.25
C GLU A 365 -6.87 -11.25 8.53
N VAL A 366 -7.97 -10.58 8.84
CA VAL A 366 -8.14 -9.85 10.11
C VAL A 366 -8.02 -10.81 11.29
N MET A 367 -8.72 -11.95 11.25
CA MET A 367 -8.66 -12.95 12.32
C MET A 367 -7.27 -13.56 12.47
N LYS A 368 -6.52 -13.74 11.38
CA LYS A 368 -5.10 -14.15 11.47
C LYS A 368 -4.29 -13.14 12.26
N VAL A 369 -4.45 -11.84 11.98
CA VAL A 369 -3.73 -10.80 12.73
C VAL A 369 -4.14 -10.78 14.20
N ILE A 370 -5.44 -10.87 14.50
CA ILE A 370 -5.94 -10.89 15.87
C ILE A 370 -5.36 -12.10 16.63
N ASN A 371 -5.41 -13.29 16.02
CA ASN A 371 -4.98 -14.53 16.66
C ASN A 371 -3.45 -14.64 16.81
N SER A 372 -2.67 -13.94 15.98
CA SER A 372 -1.21 -13.88 16.07
C SER A 372 -0.69 -12.73 16.92
N SER A 373 -1.57 -11.83 17.38
CA SER A 373 -1.20 -10.64 18.16
C SER A 373 -1.09 -10.95 19.65
N ASN A 374 -0.40 -10.08 20.38
CA ASN A 374 -0.39 -10.11 21.84
C ASN A 374 -1.75 -9.59 22.37
N GLU A 375 -2.17 -10.07 23.54
CA GLU A 375 -3.40 -9.64 24.22
C GLU A 375 -3.50 -8.11 24.35
N HIS A 376 -2.37 -7.43 24.56
CA HIS A 376 -2.33 -5.99 24.78
C HIS A 376 -1.91 -5.17 23.56
N VAL A 377 -1.41 -5.80 22.47
CA VAL A 377 -0.88 -5.07 21.32
C VAL A 377 -1.29 -5.73 20.00
N ILE A 378 -1.98 -4.97 19.15
CA ILE A 378 -2.34 -5.38 17.78
C ILE A 378 -1.70 -4.40 16.80
N SER A 379 -0.93 -4.91 15.85
CA SER A 379 -0.29 -4.10 14.81
C SER A 379 -0.71 -4.58 13.42
N ILE A 380 -1.03 -3.63 12.53
CA ILE A 380 -1.53 -3.92 11.19
C ILE A 380 -0.89 -2.98 10.17
N GLY A 381 -0.34 -3.54 9.10
CA GLY A 381 0.13 -2.80 7.93
C GLY A 381 -1.04 -2.39 7.03
N ALA A 382 -0.96 -1.19 6.46
CA ALA A 382 -1.97 -0.63 5.58
C ALA A 382 -1.47 -0.56 4.13
N SER A 383 -2.41 -0.65 3.19
CA SER A 383 -2.14 -0.45 1.76
C SER A 383 -2.07 1.04 1.41
N PHE A 384 -1.41 1.36 0.29
CA PHE A 384 -1.50 2.70 -0.29
C PHE A 384 -2.95 3.02 -0.64
N ASN A 385 -3.38 4.26 -0.38
CA ASN A 385 -4.78 4.65 -0.43
C ASN A 385 -5.00 5.73 -1.49
N THR A 386 -5.58 5.35 -2.63
CA THR A 386 -5.92 6.30 -3.69
C THR A 386 -7.14 7.17 -3.36
N GLU A 387 -7.87 6.92 -2.27
CA GLU A 387 -8.94 7.82 -1.79
C GLU A 387 -8.40 8.96 -0.91
N ALA A 388 -7.12 8.93 -0.50
CA ALA A 388 -6.51 9.97 0.33
C ALA A 388 -5.85 11.07 -0.52
N ASP A 389 -5.93 12.32 -0.07
CA ASP A 389 -5.25 13.45 -0.72
C ASP A 389 -3.78 13.60 -0.29
N SER A 390 -3.37 12.91 0.78
CA SER A 390 -2.01 12.95 1.30
C SER A 390 -1.65 11.68 2.07
N HIS A 391 -0.37 11.44 2.32
CA HIS A 391 0.12 10.34 3.18
C HIS A 391 1.19 10.81 4.15
N LEU A 392 1.21 10.19 5.34
CA LEU A 392 2.33 10.29 6.27
C LEU A 392 3.57 9.62 5.69
N VAL A 393 4.72 10.29 5.83
CA VAL A 393 6.01 9.84 5.34
C VAL A 393 6.99 9.78 6.49
N CYS A 394 7.71 8.66 6.60
CA CYS A 394 8.81 8.53 7.53
C CYS A 394 10.10 8.94 6.82
N VAL A 395 10.82 9.89 7.41
CA VAL A 395 12.11 10.39 6.90
C VAL A 395 13.18 10.08 7.94
N GLN A 396 14.32 9.55 7.49
CA GLN A 396 15.50 9.38 8.33
C GLN A 396 16.42 10.59 8.15
N GLY A 397 16.70 11.28 9.25
CA GLY A 397 17.67 12.36 9.31
C GLY A 397 19.11 11.87 9.13
N LYS A 398 20.04 12.80 8.92
CA LYS A 398 21.48 12.49 8.77
C LYS A 398 22.10 11.92 10.04
N ASP A 399 21.49 12.22 11.19
CA ASP A 399 21.79 11.70 12.52
C ASP A 399 21.22 10.28 12.76
N GLY A 400 20.49 9.72 11.78
CA GLY A 400 19.84 8.42 11.90
C GLY A 400 18.50 8.44 12.64
N ILE A 401 18.03 9.63 13.08
CA ILE A 401 16.75 9.79 13.78
C ILE A 401 15.60 9.80 12.77
N TYR A 402 14.47 9.18 13.11
CA TYR A 402 13.29 9.12 12.26
C TYR A 402 12.28 10.19 12.67
N HIS A 403 11.79 10.96 11.69
CA HIS A 403 10.75 11.95 11.89
C HIS A 403 9.60 11.76 10.90
N THR A 404 8.48 12.40 11.24
CA THR A 404 7.24 12.35 10.45
C THR A 404 7.17 13.57 9.54
N GLN A 405 6.88 13.34 8.26
CA GLN A 405 6.46 14.34 7.31
C GLN A 405 5.14 13.89 6.65
N ALA A 406 4.63 14.67 5.70
CA ALA A 406 3.53 14.24 4.87
C ALA A 406 3.67 14.78 3.45
N ASN A 407 3.39 13.92 2.47
CA ASN A 407 3.40 14.24 1.05
C ASN A 407 1.96 14.27 0.52
N SER A 408 1.65 15.17 -0.41
CA SER A 408 0.29 15.44 -0.87
C SER A 408 0.16 15.26 -2.37
N ALA A 409 -0.97 14.70 -2.82
CA ALA A 409 -1.35 14.62 -4.23
C ALA A 409 -1.63 16.00 -4.82
N THR A 410 -2.05 16.94 -3.97
CA THR A 410 -2.47 18.28 -4.38
C THR A 410 -1.77 19.35 -3.53
N GLY A 411 -1.52 20.52 -4.10
CA GLY A 411 -1.03 21.68 -3.34
C GLY A 411 -2.07 22.28 -2.37
N HIS A 412 -3.24 21.64 -2.21
CA HIS A 412 -4.32 22.12 -1.35
C HIS A 412 -4.15 21.64 0.10
N PRO A 413 -4.86 22.27 1.06
CA PRO A 413 -4.91 21.79 2.44
C PRO A 413 -5.39 20.34 2.54
N ARG A 414 -4.70 19.57 3.40
CA ARG A 414 -4.95 18.13 3.60
C ARG A 414 -6.32 17.92 4.25
N LYS A 415 -7.12 17.00 3.69
CA LYS A 415 -8.42 16.60 4.26
C LYS A 415 -8.34 15.20 4.86
N VAL A 416 -7.77 14.28 4.11
CA VAL A 416 -7.60 12.87 4.45
C VAL A 416 -6.14 12.49 4.22
N THR A 417 -5.43 12.24 5.33
CA THR A 417 -4.06 11.75 5.29
C THR A 417 -4.02 10.25 5.55
N GLY A 418 -3.50 9.48 4.60
CA GLY A 418 -3.24 8.06 4.75
C GLY A 418 -2.07 7.78 5.70
N ALA A 419 -2.17 6.71 6.49
CA ALA A 419 -1.05 6.18 7.28
C ALA A 419 -0.68 4.77 6.82
N SER A 420 0.59 4.40 6.94
CA SER A 420 1.14 3.14 6.43
C SER A 420 0.92 1.94 7.36
N PHE A 421 0.65 2.20 8.65
CA PHE A 421 0.32 1.16 9.62
C PHE A 421 -0.47 1.75 10.78
N VAL A 422 -1.09 0.87 11.57
CA VAL A 422 -1.70 1.20 12.84
C VAL A 422 -1.22 0.24 13.92
N VAL A 423 -0.92 0.77 15.10
CA VAL A 423 -0.67 -0.01 16.31
C VAL A 423 -1.70 0.38 17.35
N PHE A 424 -2.31 -0.64 17.92
CA PHE A 424 -3.19 -0.52 19.06
C PHE A 424 -2.53 -1.10 20.29
N ASN A 425 -2.61 -0.40 21.41
CA ASN A 425 -2.01 -0.80 22.67
C ASN A 425 -2.99 -0.58 23.85
N GLY A 426 -3.24 -1.61 24.64
CA GLY A 426 -4.12 -1.60 25.82
C GLY A 426 -3.52 -1.07 27.12
N ALA A 427 -2.35 -0.44 27.09
CA ALA A 427 -1.63 0.00 28.28
C ALA A 427 -1.99 1.41 28.78
N LEU A 428 -3.10 2.02 28.34
CA LEU A 428 -3.48 3.34 28.85
C LEU A 428 -3.95 3.21 30.31
N LYS A 429 -3.27 3.90 31.22
CA LYS A 429 -3.62 3.93 32.64
C LYS A 429 -5.02 4.55 32.81
N THR A 430 -5.91 3.86 33.51
CA THR A 430 -7.29 4.31 33.78
C THR A 430 -7.35 5.63 34.55
N SER A 431 -6.29 5.97 35.30
CA SER A 431 -6.11 7.26 35.98
C SER A 431 -5.93 8.46 35.05
N SER A 432 -5.73 8.24 33.75
CA SER A 432 -5.57 9.33 32.77
C SER A 432 -6.87 10.07 32.44
N GLY A 433 -8.03 9.52 32.81
CA GLY A 433 -9.33 10.12 32.51
C GLY A 433 -9.74 10.08 31.03
N PHE A 434 -8.97 9.39 30.17
CA PHE A 434 -9.27 9.22 28.75
C PHE A 434 -9.56 7.74 28.45
N LEU A 435 -10.58 7.46 27.64
CA LEU A 435 -10.82 6.10 27.11
C LEU A 435 -9.74 5.66 26.12
N ALA A 436 -9.25 6.59 25.30
CA ALA A 436 -8.23 6.35 24.32
C ALA A 436 -7.43 7.62 24.03
N LYS A 437 -6.14 7.42 23.70
CA LYS A 437 -5.23 8.47 23.24
C LYS A 437 -4.57 8.02 21.95
N SER A 438 -4.56 8.88 20.94
CA SER A 438 -3.93 8.59 19.66
C SER A 438 -2.76 9.54 19.39
N SER A 439 -1.66 9.03 18.85
CA SER A 439 -0.51 9.80 18.38
C SER A 439 -0.08 9.34 16.99
N ILE A 440 0.70 10.17 16.31
CA ILE A 440 1.39 9.81 15.07
C ILE A 440 2.82 9.43 15.44
N VAL A 441 3.29 8.30 14.94
CA VAL A 441 4.67 7.84 15.13
C VAL A 441 5.20 7.42 13.77
N GLU A 442 6.20 8.16 13.28
CA GLU A 442 6.74 7.98 11.92
C GLU A 442 5.62 8.02 10.85
N ALA A 443 5.51 6.99 10.01
CA ALA A 443 4.46 6.90 8.98
C ALA A 443 3.15 6.25 9.47
N GLY A 444 3.01 5.99 10.78
CA GLY A 444 1.91 5.21 11.34
C GLY A 444 1.07 5.93 12.38
N ARG A 445 -0.06 5.30 12.72
CA ARG A 445 -0.96 5.73 13.77
C ARG A 445 -0.80 4.84 15.00
N PHE A 446 -0.58 5.44 16.16
CA PHE A 446 -0.50 4.72 17.43
C PHE A 446 -1.74 5.06 18.28
N CYS A 447 -2.45 4.05 18.75
CA CYS A 447 -3.69 4.16 19.52
C CYS A 447 -3.53 3.45 20.86
N LEU A 448 -3.43 4.22 21.94
CA LEU A 448 -3.49 3.75 23.31
C LEU A 448 -4.95 3.72 23.76
N ALA A 449 -5.41 2.62 24.36
CA ALA A 449 -6.74 2.50 24.93
C ALA A 449 -6.66 1.96 26.35
N ALA A 450 -7.60 2.38 27.21
CA ALA A 450 -7.59 2.02 28.63
C ALA A 450 -7.63 0.51 28.82
N ALA A 451 -6.93 -0.01 29.83
CA ALA A 451 -7.10 -1.40 30.25
C ALA A 451 -8.59 -1.62 30.61
N GLY A 452 -9.29 -2.42 29.81
CA GLY A 452 -10.75 -2.62 29.86
C GLY A 452 -11.58 -1.91 28.76
N ALA A 453 -10.99 -1.01 27.97
CA ALA A 453 -11.59 -0.49 26.72
C ALA A 453 -11.41 -1.49 25.56
N TRP A 454 -10.45 -2.38 25.70
CA TRP A 454 -10.39 -3.66 25.00
C TRP A 454 -11.43 -4.55 25.66
N SER A 455 -12.41 -5.01 24.89
CA SER A 455 -13.56 -5.77 25.37
C SER A 455 -13.11 -6.76 26.45
N GLU A 456 -13.39 -6.44 27.71
CA GLU A 456 -13.50 -7.47 28.73
C GLU A 456 -14.47 -8.50 28.14
N ASN A 457 -14.07 -9.77 28.13
CA ASN A 457 -14.97 -10.82 27.70
C ASN A 457 -16.26 -10.64 28.50
N ILE A 458 -17.40 -10.65 27.80
CA ILE A 458 -18.67 -10.30 28.42
C ILE A 458 -19.01 -11.22 29.61
N LEU A 459 -18.57 -12.47 29.56
CA LEU A 459 -18.69 -13.42 30.67
C LEU A 459 -17.81 -13.03 31.84
N ASP A 460 -16.59 -12.56 31.57
CA ASP A 460 -15.64 -12.14 32.62
C ASP A 460 -16.14 -10.86 33.31
N TYR A 461 -16.75 -9.93 32.57
CA TYR A 461 -17.43 -8.74 33.13
C TYR A 461 -18.60 -9.13 34.05
N PHE A 462 -19.51 -9.99 33.57
CA PHE A 462 -20.67 -10.39 34.35
C PHE A 462 -20.31 -11.28 35.54
N LEU A 463 -19.25 -12.08 35.43
CA LEU A 463 -18.75 -12.91 36.53
C LEU A 463 -18.10 -12.04 37.62
N ARG A 464 -17.22 -11.11 37.24
CA ARG A 464 -16.55 -10.18 38.17
C ARG A 464 -17.54 -9.27 38.90
N SER A 465 -18.63 -8.90 38.24
CA SER A 465 -19.71 -8.09 38.82
C SER A 465 -20.72 -8.90 39.64
N ASN A 466 -20.48 -10.20 39.87
CA ASN A 466 -21.38 -11.13 40.57
C ASN A 466 -22.79 -11.20 39.97
N ARG A 467 -22.91 -11.01 38.65
CA ARG A 467 -24.19 -11.06 37.92
C ARG A 467 -24.46 -12.42 37.30
N ILE A 468 -23.42 -13.20 37.05
CA ILE A 468 -23.48 -14.63 36.78
C ILE A 468 -22.63 -15.39 37.80
N LYS A 469 -22.96 -16.65 38.07
CA LYS A 469 -22.32 -17.48 39.09
C LYS A 469 -21.15 -18.28 38.54
N ALA A 470 -21.21 -18.65 37.27
CA ALA A 470 -20.13 -19.31 36.55
C ALA A 470 -19.83 -18.58 35.24
N ARG A 471 -18.67 -18.89 34.65
CA ARG A 471 -18.28 -18.42 33.33
C ARG A 471 -19.05 -19.17 32.24
N ASP A 472 -20.37 -19.10 32.29
CA ASP A 472 -21.31 -19.79 31.41
C ASP A 472 -22.20 -18.78 30.69
N GLY A 473 -22.16 -18.80 29.36
CA GLY A 473 -22.99 -17.94 28.51
C GLY A 473 -24.49 -18.19 28.66
N ALA A 474 -24.91 -19.38 29.12
CA ALA A 474 -26.31 -19.69 29.39
C ALA A 474 -26.90 -18.88 30.56
N GLU A 475 -26.07 -18.33 31.46
CA GLU A 475 -26.51 -17.46 32.55
C GLU A 475 -26.77 -16.00 32.08
N ILE A 476 -26.37 -15.66 30.85
CA ILE A 476 -26.63 -14.34 30.27
C ILE A 476 -28.07 -14.29 29.79
N THR A 477 -28.85 -13.38 30.38
CA THR A 477 -30.26 -13.17 30.05
C THR A 477 -30.41 -11.95 29.16
N TRP A 478 -31.34 -12.03 28.21
CA TRP A 478 -31.48 -11.08 27.11
C TRP A 478 -32.87 -10.46 27.09
N TYR A 479 -32.94 -9.18 26.79
CA TYR A 479 -34.16 -8.50 26.35
C TYR A 479 -34.01 -8.23 24.85
N HIS A 480 -34.94 -8.75 24.06
CA HIS A 480 -34.88 -8.71 22.60
C HIS A 480 -35.77 -7.60 22.02
N ALA A 481 -35.41 -7.12 20.82
CA ALA A 481 -36.17 -6.14 20.06
C ALA A 481 -36.56 -4.88 20.86
N ALA A 482 -35.60 -4.30 21.60
CA ALA A 482 -35.79 -3.08 22.39
C ALA A 482 -35.84 -1.80 21.51
N ASN A 483 -36.63 -1.84 20.44
CA ASN A 483 -36.60 -0.91 19.33
C ASN A 483 -37.38 0.40 19.62
N LYS A 484 -38.40 0.36 20.49
CA LYS A 484 -39.21 1.53 20.86
C LYS A 484 -38.77 2.15 22.18
N LYS A 485 -39.06 3.44 22.41
CA LYS A 485 -38.75 4.12 23.69
C LYS A 485 -39.30 3.35 24.89
N SER A 486 -40.56 2.92 24.82
CA SER A 486 -41.22 2.15 25.88
C SER A 486 -40.54 0.80 26.17
N ARG A 487 -40.13 0.06 25.12
CA ARG A 487 -39.45 -1.23 25.23
C ARG A 487 -38.04 -1.07 25.79
N MET A 488 -37.33 -0.04 25.36
CA MET A 488 -36.03 0.32 25.92
C MET A 488 -36.14 0.64 27.42
N GLU A 489 -37.12 1.45 27.85
CA GLU A 489 -37.35 1.76 29.26
C GLU A 489 -37.70 0.51 30.09
N GLU A 490 -38.49 -0.41 29.54
CA GLU A 490 -38.77 -1.70 30.18
C GLU A 490 -37.50 -2.55 30.31
N ALA A 491 -36.70 -2.64 29.25
CA ALA A 491 -35.45 -3.38 29.23
C ALA A 491 -34.45 -2.84 30.27
N ILE A 492 -34.35 -1.52 30.40
CA ILE A 492 -33.51 -0.83 31.38
C ILE A 492 -33.92 -1.21 32.81
N LYS A 493 -35.22 -1.25 33.11
CA LYS A 493 -35.77 -1.58 34.44
C LYS A 493 -35.73 -3.08 34.76
N SER A 494 -35.61 -3.94 33.76
CA SER A 494 -35.62 -5.39 33.93
C SER A 494 -34.35 -5.94 34.59
N ALA A 495 -34.36 -7.21 35.00
CA ALA A 495 -33.18 -7.88 35.57
C ALA A 495 -32.16 -8.37 34.51
N VAL A 496 -32.43 -8.19 33.21
CA VAL A 496 -31.61 -8.78 32.14
C VAL A 496 -30.16 -8.30 32.13
N HIS A 497 -29.27 -9.12 31.59
CA HIS A 497 -27.87 -8.78 31.38
C HIS A 497 -27.67 -7.95 30.11
N MET A 498 -28.33 -8.35 29.03
CA MET A 498 -28.14 -7.82 27.69
C MET A 498 -29.42 -7.24 27.11
N ILE A 499 -29.29 -6.17 26.33
CA ILE A 499 -30.36 -5.56 25.55
C ILE A 499 -29.98 -5.65 24.07
N GLU A 500 -30.84 -6.28 23.29
CA GLU A 500 -30.71 -6.41 21.87
C GLU A 500 -31.74 -5.52 21.16
N ALA A 501 -31.30 -4.83 20.13
CA ALA A 501 -32.15 -3.95 19.33
C ALA A 501 -31.65 -3.83 17.89
N ASP A 502 -32.58 -3.57 16.99
CA ASP A 502 -32.37 -3.49 15.56
C ASP A 502 -32.21 -2.05 15.09
N ILE A 503 -31.36 -1.83 14.10
CA ILE A 503 -31.11 -0.51 13.51
C ILE A 503 -31.38 -0.56 12.02
N LEU A 504 -32.16 0.40 11.54
CA LEU A 504 -32.31 0.68 10.11
C LEU A 504 -32.23 2.19 9.84
N LEU A 505 -32.10 2.56 8.58
CA LEU A 505 -32.18 3.96 8.15
C LEU A 505 -33.63 4.26 7.80
N ARG A 506 -34.14 5.39 8.30
CA ARG A 506 -35.50 5.85 7.97
C ARG A 506 -35.65 6.01 6.44
N ASP A 507 -36.71 5.42 5.89
CA ASP A 507 -36.89 5.23 4.43
C ASP A 507 -37.10 6.53 3.64
N ASP A 508 -37.42 7.65 4.31
CA ASP A 508 -37.76 8.93 3.68
C ASP A 508 -36.56 9.64 3.01
N LYS A 509 -35.32 9.20 3.24
CA LYS A 509 -34.09 9.85 2.70
C LYS A 509 -33.03 8.89 2.13
N GLY A 510 -33.34 7.60 1.99
CA GLY A 510 -32.40 6.62 1.46
C GLY A 510 -31.07 6.58 2.23
N ALA A 511 -29.92 6.74 1.55
CA ALA A 511 -28.59 6.68 2.18
C ALA A 511 -28.27 7.84 3.17
N ASN A 512 -29.14 8.86 3.23
CA ASN A 512 -29.06 9.99 4.17
C ASN A 512 -30.16 9.94 5.25
N GLY A 513 -30.83 8.80 5.43
CA GLY A 513 -31.83 8.60 6.49
C GLY A 513 -31.23 8.67 7.88
N ASP A 514 -32.00 9.17 8.84
CA ASP A 514 -31.61 9.15 10.25
C ASP A 514 -31.62 7.69 10.74
N PRO A 515 -30.58 7.23 11.48
CA PRO A 515 -30.56 5.89 12.04
C PRO A 515 -31.58 5.78 13.18
N ILE A 516 -32.48 4.83 13.05
CA ILE A 516 -33.60 4.61 13.96
C ILE A 516 -33.63 3.16 14.44
N MET A 517 -34.19 2.97 15.62
CA MET A 517 -34.29 1.67 16.26
C MET A 517 -35.52 0.93 15.74
N ALA A 518 -35.39 0.11 14.70
CA ALA A 518 -36.52 -0.60 14.08
C ALA A 518 -36.09 -1.89 13.37
N HIS A 519 -37.03 -2.83 13.25
CA HIS A 519 -36.86 -4.11 12.55
C HIS A 519 -37.83 -4.18 11.37
N PRO A 520 -37.44 -4.71 10.20
CA PRO A 520 -38.36 -4.99 9.11
C PRO A 520 -39.59 -5.83 9.54
N PRO A 521 -40.83 -5.48 9.15
CA PRO A 521 -41.19 -4.53 8.09
C PRO A 521 -41.38 -3.09 8.57
N GLU A 522 -41.12 -2.77 9.84
CA GLU A 522 -41.16 -1.38 10.29
C GLU A 522 -40.09 -0.56 9.58
N THR A 523 -40.46 0.64 9.13
CA THR A 523 -39.58 1.58 8.40
C THR A 523 -39.38 2.88 9.16
N ASP A 524 -40.02 3.02 10.33
CA ASP A 524 -39.89 4.15 11.25
C ASP A 524 -39.92 3.69 12.71
N SER A 525 -39.42 4.54 13.62
CA SER A 525 -39.42 4.34 15.07
C SER A 525 -39.57 5.65 15.82
N ASP A 526 -40.20 5.59 17.00
CA ASP A 526 -40.27 6.69 17.96
C ASP A 526 -38.94 6.95 18.70
N ASN A 527 -37.95 6.08 18.46
CA ASN A 527 -36.64 6.12 19.07
C ASN A 527 -35.54 6.14 18.02
N THR A 528 -34.78 7.24 17.98
CA THR A 528 -33.56 7.30 17.17
C THR A 528 -32.44 6.50 17.82
N LEU A 529 -31.44 6.04 17.04
CA LEU A 529 -30.25 5.40 17.60
C LEU A 529 -29.56 6.29 18.64
N TRP A 530 -29.54 7.60 18.40
CA TRP A 530 -28.92 8.56 19.31
C TRP A 530 -29.65 8.65 20.65
N GLU A 531 -30.97 8.80 20.63
CA GLU A 531 -31.79 8.82 21.87
C GLU A 531 -31.69 7.50 22.62
N TRP A 532 -31.69 6.38 21.89
CA TRP A 532 -31.57 5.04 22.47
C TRP A 532 -30.23 4.86 23.19
N LEU A 533 -29.13 5.19 22.51
CA LEU A 533 -27.79 5.13 23.11
C LEU A 533 -27.68 6.06 24.31
N LYS A 534 -28.23 7.28 24.23
CA LYS A 534 -28.19 8.27 25.30
C LYS A 534 -28.79 7.75 26.61
N GLU A 535 -29.84 6.93 26.57
CA GLU A 535 -30.43 6.34 27.77
C GLU A 535 -29.72 5.08 28.21
N ILE A 536 -29.32 4.21 27.27
CA ILE A 536 -28.71 2.91 27.60
C ILE A 536 -27.30 3.06 28.21
N VAL A 537 -26.52 4.06 27.79
CA VAL A 537 -25.19 4.33 28.37
C VAL A 537 -25.22 4.75 29.84
N LYS A 538 -26.39 5.12 30.37
CA LYS A 538 -26.58 5.43 31.80
C LYS A 538 -26.76 4.16 32.65
N THR A 539 -26.76 2.99 32.03
CA THR A 539 -27.06 1.71 32.67
C THR A 539 -25.84 0.79 32.68
N ASN A 540 -25.94 -0.31 33.43
CA ASN A 540 -24.95 -1.39 33.43
C ASN A 540 -25.36 -2.56 32.51
N LYS A 541 -26.21 -2.31 31.52
CA LYS A 541 -26.67 -3.33 30.56
C LYS A 541 -25.64 -3.47 29.43
N GLY A 542 -25.35 -4.69 29.01
CA GLY A 542 -24.63 -4.89 27.77
C GLY A 542 -25.58 -4.73 26.57
N ILE A 543 -25.02 -4.40 25.40
CA ILE A 543 -25.83 -4.11 24.20
C ILE A 543 -25.43 -5.00 23.02
N LYS A 544 -26.43 -5.40 22.23
CA LYS A 544 -26.26 -6.00 20.90
C LYS A 544 -27.10 -5.20 19.91
N LEU A 545 -26.45 -4.65 18.89
CA LEU A 545 -27.11 -3.84 17.86
C LEU A 545 -27.12 -4.58 16.52
N ASP A 546 -28.30 -4.93 16.05
CA ASP A 546 -28.50 -5.68 14.81
C ASP A 546 -28.85 -4.72 13.67
N PHE A 547 -27.89 -4.43 12.79
CA PHE A 547 -28.12 -3.55 11.64
C PHE A 547 -28.88 -4.27 10.53
N LYS A 548 -30.15 -3.90 10.29
CA LYS A 548 -31.01 -4.44 9.24
C LYS A 548 -31.03 -3.46 8.06
N ARG A 549 -30.62 -3.89 6.87
CA ARG A 549 -30.62 -3.04 5.67
C ARG A 549 -31.50 -3.64 4.58
N TYR A 550 -32.51 -2.88 4.16
CA TYR A 550 -33.07 -3.02 2.82
C TYR A 550 -32.12 -2.33 1.80
N ILE A 551 -31.90 -3.00 0.67
CA ILE A 551 -31.26 -2.53 -0.57
C ILE A 551 -29.71 -2.54 -0.66
N LYS A 552 -29.29 -3.32 -1.67
CA LYS A 552 -27.97 -3.57 -2.30
C LYS A 552 -26.93 -2.43 -2.16
N LYS A 553 -25.69 -2.82 -1.83
CA LYS A 553 -24.37 -2.13 -1.89
C LYS A 553 -23.80 -1.51 -0.59
N LYS A 554 -22.71 -2.16 -0.14
CA LYS A 554 -21.41 -1.63 0.36
C LYS A 554 -21.26 -1.18 1.83
N LYS A 555 -20.09 -1.62 2.35
CA LYS A 555 -19.25 -1.25 3.52
C LYS A 555 -19.80 -1.54 4.93
N LEU A 556 -19.04 -2.34 5.70
CA LEU A 556 -19.17 -2.49 7.16
C LEU A 556 -18.33 -1.36 7.79
N TYR A 557 -18.99 -0.55 8.61
CA TYR A 557 -18.32 0.42 9.47
C TYR A 557 -18.25 -0.21 10.85
N ILE A 558 -17.06 -0.60 11.32
CA ILE A 558 -16.87 -0.85 12.73
C ILE A 558 -16.73 0.53 13.39
N LEU A 559 -17.83 0.99 13.96
CA LEU A 559 -17.88 2.20 14.78
C LEU A 559 -17.43 1.82 16.19
N CYS A 560 -16.18 2.09 16.56
CA CYS A 560 -15.83 2.18 17.97
C CYS A 560 -16.44 3.49 18.49
N ILE A 561 -17.51 3.35 19.28
CA ILE A 561 -18.20 4.45 19.94
C ILE A 561 -17.28 5.06 21.00
N ARG A 562 -17.21 6.39 20.96
CA ARG A 562 -16.66 7.26 22.00
C ARG A 562 -17.66 7.35 23.15
N ALA A 563 -17.19 7.37 24.40
CA ALA A 563 -17.99 7.90 25.51
C ALA A 563 -17.10 8.56 26.57
N ASN A 564 -17.01 9.90 26.46
CA ASN A 564 -16.40 10.88 27.37
C ASN A 564 -14.94 10.69 27.78
#